data_AF-A0A1Z9AR22-F1
#
_entry.id   AF-A0A1Z9AR22-F1
#
_cell.length_a   1.000
_cell.length_b   1.000
_cell.length_c   1.000
_cell.angle_alpha   90.00
_cell.angle_beta   90.00
_cell.angle_gamma   90.00
#
_symmetry.space_group_name_H-M   'P 1'
#
loop_
_entity.id
_entity.type
_entity.pdbx_description
1 polymer ?
#
loop_
_entity_poly.entity_id
_entity_poly.type
_entity_poly.pdbx_seq_one_letter_code
_entity_poly.pdbx_strand_id
1 'polypeptide(L)' 'MYKEGERLRFVKAHGSMNKHLKALEGEVCVALNDLYTYRKTLVKFVNAAMKPVFNIASERLARSS' A
#
# COMPACT_ATOMS: atom_id res chain seq x y z
N MET A 1 -10.26 0.74 7.70
CA MET A 1 -10.14 1.37 6.38
C MET A 1 -9.49 2.73 6.55
N TYR A 2 -8.62 3.10 5.62
CA TYR A 2 -7.72 4.24 5.68
C TYR A 2 -8.31 5.43 4.92
N LYS A 3 -8.08 6.63 5.43
CA LYS A 3 -8.56 7.85 4.79
C LYS A 3 -7.64 8.24 3.65
N GLU A 4 -8.19 8.89 2.63
CA GLU A 4 -7.37 9.54 1.60
C GLU A 4 -6.38 10.52 2.25
N GLY A 5 -5.13 10.51 1.78
CA GLY A 5 -4.03 11.28 2.35
C GLY A 5 -3.34 10.64 3.56
N GLU A 6 -3.88 9.55 4.11
CA GLU A 6 -3.29 8.88 5.28
C GLU A 6 -1.94 8.23 4.93
N ARG A 7 -0.93 8.46 5.77
CA ARG A 7 0.39 7.86 5.65
C ARG A 7 0.39 6.46 6.24
N LEU A 8 0.71 5.49 5.40
CA LEU A 8 0.73 4.07 5.72
C LEU A 8 2.10 3.48 5.43
N ARG A 9 2.35 2.31 6.01
CA ARG A 9 3.49 1.45 5.68
C ARG A 9 2.98 0.18 5.06
N PHE A 10 3.60 -0.26 3.96
CA PHE A 10 3.30 -1.55 3.37
C PHE A 10 4.05 -2.65 4.14
N VAL A 11 3.30 -3.52 4.84
CA VAL A 11 3.87 -4.42 5.85
C VAL A 11 4.30 -5.75 5.26
N LYS A 12 3.58 -6.27 4.25
CA LYS A 12 3.81 -7.62 3.74
C LYS A 12 3.28 -7.83 2.34
N ALA A 13 4.01 -8.54 1.49
CA ALA A 13 3.56 -9.09 0.22
C ALA A 13 2.93 -10.48 0.41
N HIS A 14 1.83 -10.74 -0.31
CA HIS A 14 1.24 -12.07 -0.35
C HIS A 14 1.75 -12.81 -1.59
N GLY A 15 2.54 -13.86 -1.36
CA GLY A 15 3.03 -14.75 -2.40
C GLY A 15 4.19 -14.22 -3.25
N SER A 16 4.79 -15.14 -4.01
CA SER A 16 5.97 -14.91 -4.86
C SER A 16 5.66 -14.23 -6.20
N MET A 17 4.39 -14.08 -6.58
CA MET A 17 3.98 -13.63 -7.92
C MET A 17 4.16 -12.14 -8.22
N ASN A 18 4.51 -11.30 -7.23
CA ASN A 18 4.60 -9.86 -7.43
C ASN A 18 5.94 -9.30 -6.94
N LYS A 19 7.01 -9.61 -7.68
CA LYS A 19 8.41 -9.20 -7.37
C LYS A 19 8.53 -7.69 -7.10
N HIS A 20 7.81 -6.87 -7.88
CA HIS A 20 7.83 -5.41 -7.72
C HIS A 20 7.19 -4.97 -6.41
N LEU A 21 6.12 -5.65 -5.99
CA LEU A 21 5.46 -5.36 -4.73
C LEU A 21 6.31 -5.80 -3.55
N LYS A 22 6.98 -6.95 -3.65
CA LYS A 22 7.91 -7.44 -2.63
C LYS A 22 9.07 -6.47 -2.37
N ALA A 23 9.59 -5.83 -3.43
CA ALA A 23 10.63 -4.80 -3.31
C ALA A 23 10.19 -3.54 -2.56
N LEU A 24 8.88 -3.35 -2.36
CA LEU A 24 8.30 -2.21 -1.66
C LEU A 24 7.91 -2.55 -0.20
N GLU A 25 8.12 -3.78 0.26
CA GLU A 25 7.86 -4.14 1.66
C GLU A 25 8.65 -3.24 2.61
N GLY A 26 7.97 -2.69 3.62
CA GLY A 26 8.53 -1.72 4.55
C GLY A 26 8.43 -0.27 4.08
N GLU A 27 8.17 -0.01 2.79
CA GLU A 27 8.07 1.35 2.26
C GLU A 27 6.82 2.09 2.75
N VAL A 28 6.97 3.41 2.84
CA VAL A 28 5.88 4.32 3.17
C VAL A 28 5.06 4.61 1.91
N CYS A 29 3.75 4.57 2.06
CA CYS A 29 2.80 4.89 1.02
C CYS A 29 1.70 5.83 1.56
N VAL A 30 0.98 6.46 0.63
CA VAL A 30 -0.14 7.35 0.93
C VAL A 30 -1.40 6.73 0.36
N ALA A 31 -2.45 6.63 1.17
CA ALA A 31 -3.76 6.20 0.70
C ALA A 31 -4.35 7.24 -0.25
N LEU A 32 -4.77 6.81 -1.43
CA LEU A 32 -5.43 7.65 -2.44
C LEU A 32 -6.95 7.43 -2.45
N ASN A 33 -7.38 6.19 -2.29
CA ASN A 33 -8.79 5.84 -2.27
C ASN A 33 -8.97 4.51 -1.54
N ASP A 34 -10.10 4.32 -0.89
CA ASP A 34 -10.45 3.07 -0.23
C ASP A 34 -11.56 2.35 -0.98
N LEU A 35 -11.31 1.11 -1.37
CA LEU A 35 -12.27 0.27 -2.05
C LEU A 35 -12.96 -0.61 -1.01
N TYR A 36 -14.03 -0.05 -0.42
CA TYR A 36 -14.74 -0.65 0.71
C TYR A 36 -15.21 -2.08 0.45
N THR A 37 -15.67 -2.32 -0.79
CA THR A 37 -16.22 -3.60 -1.25
C THR A 37 -15.21 -4.75 -1.20
N TYR A 38 -13.91 -4.47 -1.28
CA TYR A 38 -12.87 -5.51 -1.41
C TYR A 38 -11.86 -5.54 -0.27
N ARG A 39 -12.04 -4.72 0.78
CA ARG A 39 -11.04 -4.55 1.86
C ARG A 39 -9.63 -4.26 1.31
N LYS A 40 -9.56 -3.45 0.24
CA LYS A 40 -8.30 -3.00 -0.35
C LYS A 40 -8.27 -1.48 -0.39
N THR A 41 -7.07 -0.95 -0.29
CA THR A 41 -6.78 0.47 -0.33
C THR A 41 -5.85 0.72 -1.50
N LEU A 42 -6.21 1.68 -2.34
CA LEU A 42 -5.34 2.19 -3.40
C LEU A 42 -4.29 3.08 -2.74
N VAL A 43 -3.02 2.71 -2.86
CA VAL A 43 -1.91 3.44 -2.24
C VAL A 43 -0.85 3.84 -3.26
N LYS A 44 -0.20 4.97 -3.00
CA LYS A 44 0.93 5.49 -3.78
C LYS A 44 2.21 5.44 -2.96
N PHE A 45 3.25 4.78 -3.47
CA PHE A 45 4.56 4.69 -2.81
C PHE A 45 5.38 5.93 -3.14
N VAL A 46 5.36 6.94 -2.26
CA VAL A 46 5.90 8.28 -2.58
C VAL A 46 7.42 8.33 -2.73
N ASN A 47 8.15 7.38 -2.14
CA ASN A 47 9.61 7.34 -2.13
C ASN A 47 10.23 6.39 -3.17
N ALA A 48 9.42 5.56 -3.84
CA ALA A 48 9.93 4.62 -4.83
C ALA A 48 10.18 5.30 -6.20
N ALA A 49 11.13 4.76 -6.98
CA ALA A 49 11.69 5.37 -8.20
C ALA A 49 10.70 5.68 -9.34
N MET A 50 9.45 5.25 -9.25
CA MET A 50 8.38 5.59 -10.22
C MET A 50 7.07 6.02 -9.54
N LYS A 51 7.10 6.20 -8.22
CA LYS A 51 5.93 6.48 -7.38
C LYS A 51 4.71 5.60 -7.72
N PRO A 52 4.88 4.27 -7.80
CA PRO A 52 3.85 3.38 -8.29
C PRO A 52 2.61 3.39 -7.41
N VAL A 53 1.47 3.12 -8.04
CA VAL A 53 0.17 3.03 -7.40
C VAL A 53 -0.30 1.58 -7.42
N PHE A 54 -0.67 1.04 -6.27
CA PHE A 54 -1.14 -0.33 -6.14
C PHE A 54 -2.41 -0.41 -5.31
N ASN A 55 -3.28 -1.35 -5.67
CA ASN A 55 -4.42 -1.71 -4.85
C ASN A 55 -4.01 -2.83 -3.88
N ILE A 56 -3.83 -2.51 -2.60
CA ILE A 56 -3.27 -3.40 -1.59
C ILE A 56 -4.34 -3.76 -0.58
N ALA A 57 -4.43 -5.03 -0.18
CA ALA A 57 -5.35 -5.42 0.89
C ALA A 57 -5.05 -4.65 2.17
N SER A 58 -6.06 -4.07 2.80
CA SER A 58 -5.88 -3.12 3.92
C SER A 58 -5.20 -3.77 5.13
N GLU A 59 -5.31 -5.09 5.30
CA GLU A 59 -4.60 -5.87 6.35
C GLU A 59 -3.07 -5.90 6.16
N ARG A 60 -2.58 -5.59 4.95
CA ARG A 60 -1.16 -5.57 4.59
C ARG A 60 -0.56 -4.16 4.68
N LEU A 61 -1.36 -3.21 5.17
CA LEU A 61 -0.96 -1.85 5.44
C LEU A 61 -1.05 -1.62 6.95
N ALA A 62 -0.20 -0.73 7.47
CA ALA A 62 -0.28 -0.25 8.85
C ALA A 62 -0.17 1.27 8.87
N ARG A 63 -0.78 1.92 9.85
CA ARG A 63 -0.60 3.36 10.07
C ARG A 63 0.87 3.64 10.36
N SER A 64 1.48 4.55 9.61
CA SER A 64 2.83 5.02 9.96
C SER A 64 2.68 6.07 11.04
N SER A 65 3.23 5.79 12.22
CA SER A 65 3.42 6.78 13.30
C SER A 65 4.41 7.87 12.88
#